data_AF-A0A0B3B643-F1
#
_entry.id   AF-A0A0B3B643-F1
#
_cell.length_a   1.000
_cell.length_b   1.000
_cell.length_c   1.000
_cell.angle_alpha   90.00
_cell.angle_beta   90.00
_cell.angle_gamma   90.00
#
_symmetry.space_group_name_H-M   'P 1'
#
loop_
_entity.id
_entity.type
_entity.pdbx_description
1 polymer ?
#
loop_
_entity_poly.entity_id
_entity_poly.type
_entity_poly.pdbx_seq_one_letter_code
_entity_poly.pdbx_strand_id
1 'polypeptide(L)'
;MADGKISKLAKLVLGGALAGGLFFGYNLLEKGYIKPNNDISNFSLQYQDKTKQIAKIKNLEDIKKKDDLKLKDNNYEVKSNLNKKTIVHKIIQIQNGASPNFLVLGSLTTAKVDSAIKRIEDFIPKKPVSEITKREAGDLFLKIDSVTENLIFKGTAQCYQTTLIYHAIGEIYDLPIKMVVAPPFTNEEYHSFARWDPDGKHDASNQDNPINQGDFNWDNESKDFIKYGFQQNGFPQNVDDEYFIREFYVPKKTLEERIYLKNMNEKEMLAFFGYWIKSEIYLAKMGQAGNEFVTRPEKLTEKEENKYLERYYKKIDESYMSALKSINTALKLDPSRVPSLFTKARMLGQYANNKIICDYKEARNSIDKAIGLNSEQPELWCLKGVIYRNSADFDGSFSKEEQDSLFKEAIKSSNISLGLIKKRKEIEFQKKDNPGGINYNKLYYLAKDEQNYLFSKEMLYFSLKKKCDNKEDSLKYAAEENKINQEYNELSKEIEIYKKKAHQRIEKINNN
;
A
#
# COMPACT_ATOMS: atom_id res chain seq x y z
N MET A 1 -31.22 35.18 30.64
CA MET A 1 -29.84 34.73 30.89
C MET A 1 -29.88 33.22 31.06
N ALA A 2 -29.71 32.49 29.97
CA ALA A 2 -29.74 31.03 29.91
C ALA A 2 -28.93 30.57 28.69
N ASP A 3 -28.43 29.35 28.80
CA ASP A 3 -27.83 28.49 27.78
C ASP A 3 -26.32 28.59 27.52
N GLY A 4 -25.61 27.84 28.37
CA GLY A 4 -24.46 27.05 27.95
C GLY A 4 -24.88 25.75 27.24
N LYS A 5 -23.92 25.21 26.48
CA LYS A 5 -23.98 24.10 25.50
C LYS A 5 -24.29 24.55 24.07
N ILE A 6 -23.24 24.63 23.26
CA ILE A 6 -23.03 23.85 22.03
C ILE A 6 -21.54 24.03 21.67
N SER A 7 -20.70 23.17 22.26
CA SER A 7 -19.36 22.85 21.77
C SER A 7 -19.35 21.35 21.52
N LYS A 8 -18.61 20.89 20.49
CA LYS A 8 -18.31 19.47 20.14
C LYS A 8 -19.18 18.71 19.11
N LEU A 9 -19.89 19.34 18.17
CA LEU A 9 -20.61 18.57 17.12
C LEU A 9 -20.14 18.74 15.65
N ALA A 10 -19.01 19.39 15.37
CA ALA A 10 -18.48 19.54 14.00
C ALA A 10 -17.18 18.75 13.70
N LYS A 11 -16.73 17.85 14.60
CA LYS A 11 -15.42 17.17 14.48
C LYS A 11 -15.42 15.80 13.78
N LEU A 12 -16.54 15.31 13.25
CA LEU A 12 -16.60 13.92 12.78
C LEU A 12 -17.01 13.70 11.31
N VAL A 13 -17.27 14.77 10.54
CA VAL A 13 -17.71 14.64 9.12
C VAL A 13 -16.69 15.17 8.10
N LEU A 14 -15.79 16.06 8.54
CA LEU A 14 -14.77 16.63 7.65
C LEU A 14 -13.52 15.74 7.50
N GLY A 15 -13.52 14.55 8.12
CA GLY A 15 -12.59 13.44 7.86
C GLY A 15 -13.02 12.54 6.69
N GLY A 16 -13.80 13.08 5.75
CA GLY A 16 -14.12 12.40 4.51
C GLY A 16 -12.86 12.24 3.65
N ALA A 17 -12.25 11.06 3.69
CA ALA A 17 -11.30 10.57 2.68
C ALA A 17 -9.99 11.36 2.48
N LEU A 18 -9.72 12.37 3.29
CA LEU A 18 -8.58 13.24 3.14
C LEU A 18 -7.88 13.26 4.52
N ALA A 19 -6.76 12.60 4.74
CA ALA A 19 -5.70 12.52 3.79
C ALA A 19 -4.52 11.68 4.36
N GLY A 20 -4.02 10.70 3.59
CA GLY A 20 -2.68 10.14 3.78
C GLY A 20 -2.64 8.89 4.65
N GLY A 21 -3.13 7.79 4.09
CA GLY A 21 -2.89 6.47 4.63
C GLY A 21 -3.93 6.00 5.65
N LEU A 22 -4.68 4.98 5.23
CA LEU A 22 -4.88 3.84 6.14
C LEU A 22 -3.53 3.24 6.59
N PHE A 23 -2.45 3.54 5.86
CA PHE A 23 -1.06 3.18 6.10
C PHE A 23 -0.27 4.14 7.03
N PHE A 24 -0.79 5.34 7.36
CA PHE A 24 -0.06 6.33 8.18
C PHE A 24 -0.88 6.97 9.30
N GLY A 25 -2.22 6.88 9.28
CA GLY A 25 -3.08 7.42 10.34
C GLY A 25 -3.00 6.69 11.68
N TYR A 26 -2.47 5.46 11.72
CA TYR A 26 -2.57 4.62 12.93
C TYR A 26 -1.61 5.06 14.06
N ASN A 27 -0.50 5.73 13.74
CA ASN A 27 0.41 6.27 14.76
C ASN A 27 -0.16 7.52 15.49
N LEU A 28 -1.23 8.14 14.99
CA LEU A 28 -1.89 9.27 15.66
C LEU A 28 -2.99 8.83 16.66
N LEU A 29 -3.57 7.64 16.48
CA LEU A 29 -4.64 7.13 17.34
C LEU A 29 -4.13 6.62 18.71
N GLU A 30 -2.87 6.17 18.81
CA GLU A 30 -2.26 5.75 20.08
C GLU A 30 -2.11 6.90 21.11
N LYS A 31 -2.34 8.16 20.72
CA LYS A 31 -2.32 9.32 21.63
C LYS A 31 -3.69 9.72 22.23
N GLY A 32 -4.75 8.93 22.02
CA GLY A 32 -5.95 8.97 22.87
C GLY A 32 -6.91 10.16 22.72
N TYR A 33 -7.09 10.75 21.54
CA TYR A 33 -7.80 12.03 21.40
C TYR A 33 -9.28 12.03 21.00
N ILE A 34 -9.95 10.94 20.59
CA ILE A 34 -11.36 11.03 20.14
C ILE A 34 -12.17 9.76 20.47
N LYS A 35 -13.33 9.94 21.14
CA LYS A 35 -14.43 8.95 21.21
C LYS A 35 -15.54 9.35 20.23
N PRO A 36 -16.22 8.42 19.55
CA PRO A 36 -17.24 8.75 18.54
C PRO A 36 -18.55 9.20 19.19
N ASN A 37 -19.23 10.18 18.59
CA ASN A 37 -20.63 10.48 18.90
C ASN A 37 -21.38 10.88 17.61
N ASN A 38 -22.63 10.43 17.52
CA ASN A 38 -23.48 10.39 16.32
C ASN A 38 -24.19 11.73 16.06
N ASP A 39 -23.90 12.39 14.92
CA ASP A 39 -24.88 13.12 14.07
C ASP A 39 -24.17 13.86 12.90
N ILE A 40 -24.39 13.42 11.65
CA ILE A 40 -23.49 13.69 10.49
C ILE A 40 -24.25 13.89 9.14
N SER A 41 -25.35 14.64 9.08
CA SER A 41 -26.10 14.77 7.79
C SER A 41 -26.16 16.17 7.17
N ASN A 42 -25.96 17.25 7.94
CA ASN A 42 -26.31 18.60 7.44
C ASN A 42 -25.12 19.44 6.91
N PHE A 43 -23.86 19.03 7.11
CA PHE A 43 -22.71 19.89 6.81
C PHE A 43 -22.14 19.75 5.38
N SER A 44 -22.31 18.60 4.71
CA SER A 44 -21.76 18.36 3.36
C SER A 44 -22.55 19.08 2.26
N LEU A 45 -23.85 19.31 2.46
CA LEU A 45 -24.72 19.99 1.50
C LEU A 45 -24.43 21.50 1.41
N GLN A 46 -24.15 22.16 2.54
CA GLN A 46 -23.90 23.61 2.57
C GLN A 46 -22.64 24.04 1.82
N TYR A 47 -21.64 23.16 1.70
CA TYR A 47 -20.38 23.42 0.99
C TYR A 47 -20.41 23.04 -0.50
N GLN A 48 -21.38 22.22 -0.94
CA GLN A 48 -21.60 21.89 -2.35
C GLN A 48 -22.10 23.08 -3.17
N ASP A 49 -22.86 24.00 -2.57
CA ASP A 49 -23.36 25.19 -3.28
C ASP A 49 -22.29 26.28 -3.42
N LYS A 50 -21.38 26.44 -2.44
CA LYS A 50 -20.25 27.39 -2.55
C LYS A 50 -19.17 26.92 -3.55
N THR A 51 -18.96 25.61 -3.71
CA THR A 51 -17.97 25.05 -4.64
C THR A 51 -18.39 25.16 -6.12
N LYS A 52 -19.69 25.17 -6.43
CA LYS A 52 -20.19 25.47 -7.79
C LYS A 52 -19.80 26.86 -8.29
N GLN A 53 -19.57 27.83 -7.39
CA GLN A 53 -19.22 29.20 -7.76
C GLN A 53 -17.71 29.43 -7.96
N ILE A 54 -16.83 28.60 -7.39
CA ILE A 54 -15.40 28.94 -7.27
C ILE A 54 -14.51 28.31 -8.35
N ALA A 55 -14.95 27.28 -9.09
CA ALA A 55 -14.02 26.60 -10.00
C ALA A 55 -14.64 26.18 -11.34
N LYS A 56 -14.18 26.80 -12.43
CA LYS A 56 -14.15 26.23 -13.78
C LYS A 56 -13.24 24.99 -13.75
N ILE A 57 -13.71 23.87 -13.24
CA ILE A 57 -12.93 22.64 -13.15
C ILE A 57 -13.03 21.90 -14.48
N LYS A 58 -11.86 21.54 -15.03
CA LYS A 58 -11.74 20.79 -16.29
C LYS A 58 -12.39 19.42 -16.11
N ASN A 59 -13.26 19.06 -17.04
CA ASN A 59 -13.95 17.78 -17.01
C ASN A 59 -12.95 16.64 -17.27
N LEU A 60 -13.24 15.43 -16.77
CA LEU A 60 -12.46 14.20 -17.00
C LEU A 60 -12.22 13.95 -18.51
N GLU A 61 -13.14 14.38 -19.36
CA GLU A 61 -13.00 14.29 -20.83
C GLU A 61 -11.96 15.26 -21.42
N ASP A 62 -11.82 16.48 -20.87
CA ASP A 62 -10.79 17.44 -21.29
C ASP A 62 -9.38 16.96 -20.89
N ILE A 63 -9.32 16.14 -19.85
CA ILE A 63 -8.11 15.48 -19.35
C ILE A 63 -7.76 14.29 -20.25
N LYS A 64 -8.72 13.41 -20.56
CA LYS A 64 -8.54 12.28 -21.50
C LYS A 64 -8.02 12.76 -22.87
N LYS A 65 -8.48 13.93 -23.35
CA LYS A 65 -7.99 14.56 -24.60
C LYS A 65 -6.58 15.17 -24.49
N LYS A 66 -6.11 15.51 -23.28
CA LYS A 66 -4.73 15.98 -23.06
C LYS A 66 -3.73 14.84 -22.84
N ASP A 67 -4.18 13.63 -22.55
CA ASP A 67 -3.33 12.44 -22.44
C ASP A 67 -2.74 11.98 -23.80
N ASP A 68 -3.25 12.50 -24.92
CA ASP A 68 -2.66 12.34 -26.26
C ASP A 68 -1.45 13.28 -26.51
N LEU A 69 -1.09 14.13 -25.54
CA LEU A 69 0.18 14.84 -25.58
C LEU A 69 1.31 13.82 -25.37
N LYS A 70 1.94 13.46 -26.50
CA LYS A 70 3.21 12.74 -26.64
C LYS A 70 4.05 12.84 -25.36
N LEU A 71 4.48 11.67 -24.87
CA LEU A 71 5.61 11.51 -23.96
C LEU A 71 6.77 12.35 -24.50
N LYS A 72 6.86 13.62 -24.10
CA LYS A 72 8.15 14.27 -24.02
C LYS A 72 8.76 13.63 -22.79
N ASP A 73 9.52 12.57 -23.04
CA ASP A 73 10.73 12.31 -22.27
C ASP A 73 11.45 13.67 -22.24
N ASN A 74 11.18 14.43 -21.19
CA ASN A 74 12.03 15.54 -20.88
C ASN A 74 13.39 14.87 -20.69
N ASN A 75 14.31 15.14 -21.60
CA ASN A 75 15.70 14.71 -21.54
C ASN A 75 16.28 15.27 -20.24
N TYR A 76 16.03 14.58 -19.14
CA TYR A 76 16.52 14.95 -17.84
C TYR A 76 17.94 14.38 -17.78
N GLU A 77 18.95 15.24 -17.86
CA GLU A 77 20.33 14.86 -17.64
C GLU A 77 20.46 14.22 -16.24
N VAL A 78 20.68 12.91 -16.21
CA VAL A 78 21.03 12.17 -14.99
C VAL A 78 22.41 12.68 -14.54
N LYS A 79 22.46 13.44 -13.44
CA LYS A 79 23.71 13.74 -12.72
C LYS A 79 24.14 12.48 -11.97
N SER A 80 25.01 11.69 -12.60
CA SER A 80 25.76 10.58 -11.98
C SER A 80 27.24 10.83 -12.29
N ASN A 81 28.09 10.49 -11.33
CA ASN A 81 29.54 10.58 -11.49
C ASN A 81 30.13 9.29 -12.11
N LEU A 82 29.29 8.32 -12.48
CA LEU A 82 29.68 7.07 -13.14
C LEU A 82 29.56 7.17 -14.66
N ASN A 83 30.42 6.43 -15.36
CA ASN A 83 30.41 6.34 -16.83
C ASN A 83 29.22 5.51 -17.37
N LYS A 84 28.68 4.56 -16.59
CA LYS A 84 27.51 3.72 -16.91
C LYS A 84 26.36 4.06 -15.97
N LYS A 85 25.17 4.30 -16.53
CA LYS A 85 23.94 4.60 -15.76
C LYS A 85 23.05 3.36 -15.72
N THR A 86 22.56 3.03 -14.53
CA THR A 86 21.69 1.87 -14.25
C THR A 86 20.21 2.23 -14.32
N ILE A 87 19.33 1.23 -14.40
CA ILE A 87 17.88 1.44 -14.32
C ILE A 87 17.46 2.15 -13.02
N VAL A 88 18.22 1.93 -11.95
CA VAL A 88 18.00 2.53 -10.63
C VAL A 88 18.20 4.05 -10.66
N HIS A 89 19.17 4.54 -11.43
CA HIS A 89 19.33 5.99 -11.64
C HIS A 89 18.10 6.61 -12.30
N LYS A 90 17.52 5.91 -13.28
CA LYS A 90 16.28 6.32 -13.96
C LYS A 90 15.08 6.27 -13.02
N ILE A 91 14.96 5.25 -12.17
CA ILE A 91 13.91 5.14 -11.14
C ILE A 91 13.98 6.33 -10.16
N ILE A 92 15.15 6.62 -9.59
CA ILE A 92 15.35 7.75 -8.67
C ILE A 92 15.00 9.06 -9.36
N GLN A 93 15.36 9.22 -10.63
CA GLN A 93 15.03 10.42 -11.39
C GLN A 93 13.53 10.57 -11.67
N ILE A 94 12.84 9.48 -12.01
CA ILE A 94 11.38 9.48 -12.18
C ILE A 94 10.70 9.96 -10.90
N GLN A 95 11.22 9.56 -9.75
CA GLN A 95 10.72 9.95 -8.43
C GLN A 95 11.12 11.39 -8.03
N ASN A 96 12.27 11.89 -8.47
CA ASN A 96 12.74 13.25 -8.19
C ASN A 96 11.71 14.30 -8.65
N GLY A 97 11.16 15.04 -7.69
CA GLY A 97 9.97 15.91 -7.85
C GLY A 97 8.83 15.54 -6.88
N ALA A 98 8.90 14.34 -6.31
CA ALA A 98 8.05 13.87 -5.23
C ALA A 98 8.77 14.13 -3.88
N SER A 99 8.35 15.19 -3.17
CA SER A 99 8.93 15.73 -1.92
C SER A 99 9.82 14.78 -1.08
N PRO A 100 11.04 15.21 -0.66
CA PRO A 100 12.00 14.38 0.08
C PRO A 100 11.54 13.91 1.47
N ASN A 101 10.42 14.46 2.00
CA ASN A 101 9.87 14.04 3.28
C ASN A 101 8.99 12.78 3.19
N PHE A 102 8.94 12.10 2.04
CA PHE A 102 8.18 10.86 1.90
C PHE A 102 9.06 9.61 2.04
N LEU A 103 8.81 8.88 3.12
CA LEU A 103 9.66 7.85 3.71
C LEU A 103 9.87 6.59 2.85
N VAL A 104 9.19 6.43 1.71
CA VAL A 104 9.25 5.18 0.95
C VAL A 104 10.54 5.06 0.12
N LEU A 105 11.00 6.14 -0.52
CA LEU A 105 12.25 6.15 -1.30
C LEU A 105 12.91 7.55 -1.40
N GLY A 106 12.28 8.61 -0.88
CA GLY A 106 12.75 10.00 -1.06
C GLY A 106 14.13 10.29 -0.47
N SER A 107 14.66 9.40 0.37
CA SER A 107 16.00 9.46 0.96
C SER A 107 17.11 8.86 0.09
N LEU A 108 16.79 8.03 -0.90
CA LEU A 108 17.78 7.40 -1.79
C LEU A 108 18.07 8.32 -2.98
N THR A 109 19.32 8.72 -3.12
CA THR A 109 19.76 9.64 -4.18
C THR A 109 20.74 8.93 -5.13
N THR A 110 20.92 9.47 -6.34
CA THR A 110 21.93 8.95 -7.28
C THR A 110 23.33 8.98 -6.66
N ALA A 111 23.66 10.03 -5.90
CA ALA A 111 24.93 10.13 -5.19
C ALA A 111 25.14 9.02 -4.14
N LYS A 112 24.08 8.60 -3.44
CA LYS A 112 24.15 7.48 -2.49
C LYS A 112 24.35 6.15 -3.22
N VAL A 113 23.69 5.95 -4.36
CA VAL A 113 23.87 4.76 -5.20
C VAL A 113 25.29 4.71 -5.78
N ASP A 114 25.77 5.82 -6.37
CA ASP A 114 27.14 5.97 -6.88
C ASP A 114 28.18 5.66 -5.78
N SER A 115 27.95 6.17 -4.56
CA SER A 115 28.82 5.92 -3.40
C SER A 115 28.85 4.44 -3.01
N ALA A 116 27.70 3.76 -3.02
CA ALA A 116 27.63 2.32 -2.72
C ALA A 116 28.39 1.50 -3.78
N ILE A 117 28.18 1.80 -5.07
CA ILE A 117 28.87 1.15 -6.20
C ILE A 117 30.39 1.30 -6.05
N LYS A 118 30.86 2.53 -5.81
CA LYS A 118 32.31 2.79 -5.68
C LYS A 118 32.93 2.04 -4.47
N ARG A 119 32.20 1.93 -3.35
CA ARG A 119 32.71 1.27 -2.14
C ARG A 119 32.79 -0.25 -2.26
N ILE A 120 32.06 -0.85 -3.20
CA ILE A 120 32.07 -2.30 -3.39
C ILE A 120 33.12 -2.77 -4.43
N GLU A 121 33.69 -1.85 -5.22
CA GLU A 121 34.58 -2.15 -6.35
C GLU A 121 35.70 -3.14 -6.03
N ASP A 122 36.43 -2.91 -4.93
CA ASP A 122 37.55 -3.77 -4.51
C ASP A 122 37.12 -5.17 -4.04
N PHE A 123 35.83 -5.36 -3.77
CA PHE A 123 35.25 -6.62 -3.30
C PHE A 123 34.57 -7.43 -4.41
N ILE A 124 34.48 -6.88 -5.62
CA ILE A 124 33.89 -7.58 -6.76
C ILE A 124 34.79 -8.75 -7.18
N PRO A 125 34.26 -9.99 -7.28
CA PRO A 125 35.02 -11.15 -7.74
C PRO A 125 35.58 -10.92 -9.15
N LYS A 126 36.90 -11.06 -9.30
CA LYS A 126 37.61 -10.91 -10.59
C LYS A 126 37.65 -12.22 -11.38
N LYS A 127 36.51 -12.89 -11.50
CA LYS A 127 36.37 -14.17 -12.21
C LYS A 127 34.99 -14.27 -12.90
N PRO A 128 34.82 -15.16 -13.89
CA PRO A 128 33.54 -15.36 -14.54
C PRO A 128 32.43 -15.69 -13.55
N VAL A 129 31.21 -15.19 -13.79
CA VAL A 129 30.04 -15.43 -12.92
C VAL A 129 29.78 -16.93 -12.72
N SER A 130 30.01 -17.75 -13.75
CA SER A 130 29.88 -19.21 -13.70
C SER A 130 30.83 -19.90 -12.70
N GLU A 131 31.89 -19.21 -12.26
CA GLU A 131 32.88 -19.71 -11.31
C GLU A 131 32.71 -19.10 -9.91
N ILE A 132 31.75 -18.20 -9.72
CA ILE A 132 31.42 -17.63 -8.41
C ILE A 132 30.56 -18.64 -7.65
N THR A 133 31.08 -19.12 -6.52
CA THR A 133 30.34 -20.04 -5.67
C THR A 133 29.24 -19.32 -4.89
N LYS A 134 28.20 -20.06 -4.45
CA LYS A 134 27.15 -19.53 -3.56
C LYS A 134 27.72 -18.83 -2.32
N ARG A 135 28.80 -19.37 -1.75
CA ARG A 135 29.47 -18.77 -0.58
C ARG A 135 30.08 -17.41 -0.92
N GLU A 136 30.82 -17.31 -2.01
CA GLU A 136 31.45 -16.05 -2.44
C GLU A 136 30.42 -14.99 -2.82
N ALA A 137 29.33 -15.40 -3.46
CA ALA A 137 28.20 -14.51 -3.70
C ALA A 137 27.62 -14.01 -2.37
N GLY A 138 27.37 -14.90 -1.40
CA GLY A 138 26.91 -14.51 -0.05
C GLY A 138 27.86 -13.56 0.68
N ASP A 139 29.17 -13.78 0.60
CA ASP A 139 30.20 -12.89 1.16
C ASP A 139 30.16 -11.51 0.49
N LEU A 140 29.92 -11.44 -0.82
CA LEU A 140 29.72 -10.18 -1.54
C LEU A 140 28.46 -9.46 -1.05
N PHE A 141 27.32 -10.15 -0.91
CA PHE A 141 26.10 -9.54 -0.41
C PHE A 141 26.26 -8.97 1.01
N LEU A 142 26.94 -9.70 1.91
CA LEU A 142 27.35 -9.24 3.24
C LEU A 142 28.15 -7.94 3.18
N LYS A 143 29.05 -7.85 2.20
CA LYS A 143 29.85 -6.66 1.99
C LYS A 143 29.02 -5.49 1.49
N ILE A 144 28.08 -5.73 0.57
CA ILE A 144 27.13 -4.71 0.11
C ILE A 144 26.29 -4.19 1.28
N ASP A 145 25.78 -5.06 2.16
CA ASP A 145 25.06 -4.66 3.37
C ASP A 145 25.89 -3.71 4.22
N SER A 146 27.13 -4.09 4.52
CA SER A 146 28.05 -3.29 5.34
C SER A 146 28.33 -1.90 4.77
N VAL A 147 28.47 -1.76 3.44
CA VAL A 147 28.75 -0.44 2.82
C VAL A 147 27.49 0.42 2.67
N THR A 148 26.30 -0.20 2.65
CA THR A 148 25.01 0.49 2.45
C THR A 148 24.31 0.87 3.74
N GLU A 149 24.67 0.28 4.89
CA GLU A 149 24.03 0.48 6.19
C GLU A 149 23.81 1.96 6.56
N ASN A 150 24.77 2.84 6.23
CA ASN A 150 24.71 4.27 6.54
C ASN A 150 24.25 5.15 5.36
N LEU A 151 23.93 4.55 4.20
CA LEU A 151 23.46 5.25 3.01
C LEU A 151 21.94 5.25 2.91
N ILE A 152 21.31 4.21 3.44
CA ILE A 152 19.86 4.01 3.43
C ILE A 152 19.20 4.64 4.67
N PHE A 153 17.92 4.96 4.55
CA PHE A 153 17.12 5.38 5.70
C PHE A 153 16.64 4.16 6.48
N LYS A 154 17.01 4.07 7.77
CA LYS A 154 16.58 3.00 8.69
C LYS A 154 15.16 3.30 9.18
N GLY A 155 14.16 2.75 8.50
CA GLY A 155 12.73 2.99 8.76
C GLY A 155 11.84 2.23 7.79
N THR A 156 10.69 2.79 7.40
CA THR A 156 9.81 2.17 6.39
C THR A 156 10.50 2.11 5.02
N ALA A 157 10.24 1.05 4.26
CA ALA A 157 10.81 0.81 2.92
C ALA A 157 12.36 0.73 2.82
N GLN A 158 13.03 0.24 3.88
CA GLN A 158 14.45 -0.08 3.82
C GLN A 158 14.72 -1.16 2.75
N CYS A 159 13.84 -2.16 2.61
CA CYS A 159 13.91 -3.24 1.62
C CYS A 159 13.96 -2.74 0.18
N TYR A 160 13.21 -1.67 -0.13
CA TYR A 160 13.20 -1.09 -1.46
C TYR A 160 14.53 -0.41 -1.76
N GLN A 161 15.06 0.36 -0.80
CA GLN A 161 16.32 1.08 -0.97
C GLN A 161 17.50 0.11 -1.13
N THR A 162 17.54 -0.93 -0.30
CA THR A 162 18.60 -1.94 -0.33
C THR A 162 18.56 -2.73 -1.63
N THR A 163 17.38 -3.23 -2.02
CA THR A 163 17.20 -4.00 -3.25
C THR A 163 17.54 -3.19 -4.51
N LEU A 164 17.22 -1.89 -4.54
CA LEU A 164 17.65 -0.99 -5.61
C LEU A 164 19.18 -0.87 -5.67
N ILE A 165 19.87 -0.72 -4.54
CA ILE A 165 21.33 -0.64 -4.54
C ILE A 165 21.96 -1.97 -5.01
N TYR A 166 21.47 -3.10 -4.51
CA TYR A 166 21.89 -4.44 -4.95
C TYR A 166 21.81 -4.59 -6.47
N HIS A 167 20.66 -4.23 -7.03
CA HIS A 167 20.45 -4.35 -8.46
C HIS A 167 21.34 -3.39 -9.27
N ALA A 168 21.55 -2.15 -8.78
CA ALA A 168 22.47 -1.22 -9.44
C ALA A 168 23.92 -1.75 -9.48
N ILE A 169 24.39 -2.35 -8.38
CA ILE A 169 25.70 -3.01 -8.33
C ILE A 169 25.75 -4.17 -9.33
N GLY A 170 24.68 -4.96 -9.41
CA GLY A 170 24.53 -6.03 -10.39
C GLY A 170 24.66 -5.56 -11.83
N GLU A 171 23.98 -4.47 -12.20
CA GLU A 171 24.06 -3.91 -13.55
C GLU A 171 25.44 -3.30 -13.88
N ILE A 172 26.16 -2.72 -12.91
CA ILE A 172 27.48 -2.12 -13.16
C ILE A 172 28.55 -3.17 -13.39
N TYR A 173 28.56 -4.21 -12.53
CA TYR A 173 29.61 -5.23 -12.53
C TYR A 173 29.19 -6.53 -13.24
N ASP A 174 28.09 -6.48 -14.00
CA ASP A 174 27.50 -7.60 -14.75
C ASP A 174 27.31 -8.86 -13.86
N LEU A 175 26.86 -8.65 -12.62
CA LEU A 175 26.55 -9.72 -11.68
C LEU A 175 25.07 -10.12 -11.79
N PRO A 176 24.74 -11.41 -11.54
CA PRO A 176 23.38 -11.95 -11.67
C PRO A 176 22.45 -11.58 -10.50
N ILE A 177 22.47 -10.33 -10.06
CA ILE A 177 21.64 -9.84 -8.96
C ILE A 177 20.29 -9.35 -9.50
N LYS A 178 19.26 -10.16 -9.30
CA LYS A 178 17.88 -9.89 -9.73
C LYS A 178 17.09 -9.23 -8.61
N MET A 179 16.13 -8.40 -9.01
CA MET A 179 15.18 -7.76 -8.11
C MET A 179 13.89 -8.55 -8.09
N VAL A 180 13.37 -8.81 -6.88
CA VAL A 180 12.17 -9.63 -6.67
C VAL A 180 11.22 -8.90 -5.71
N VAL A 181 9.91 -9.06 -5.93
CA VAL A 181 8.85 -8.51 -5.07
C VAL A 181 7.92 -9.63 -4.61
N ALA A 182 7.63 -9.65 -3.31
CA ALA A 182 6.60 -10.47 -2.70
C ALA A 182 5.30 -9.66 -2.52
N PRO A 183 4.11 -10.30 -2.47
CA PRO A 183 2.87 -9.60 -2.15
C PRO A 183 2.93 -8.99 -0.75
N PRO A 184 1.98 -8.11 -0.39
CA PRO A 184 1.97 -7.56 0.94
C PRO A 184 1.49 -8.63 1.94
N PHE A 185 2.15 -8.64 3.10
CA PHE A 185 1.83 -9.54 4.20
C PHE A 185 0.46 -9.25 4.83
N THR A 186 0.24 -7.98 5.13
CA THR A 186 -0.97 -7.35 5.64
C THR A 186 -1.25 -6.12 4.78
N ASN A 187 -2.24 -5.30 5.15
CA ASN A 187 -2.56 -4.06 4.44
C ASN A 187 -1.47 -3.00 4.51
N GLU A 188 -0.22 -3.34 4.84
CA GLU A 188 0.79 -2.37 5.26
C GLU A 188 1.94 -2.19 4.28
N GLU A 189 2.67 -3.19 3.76
CA GLU A 189 3.73 -2.94 2.74
C GLU A 189 4.00 -4.18 1.87
N TYR A 190 4.31 -3.97 0.57
CA TYR A 190 4.90 -5.01 -0.27
C TYR A 190 6.36 -5.19 0.14
N HIS A 191 6.89 -6.39 0.03
CA HIS A 191 8.30 -6.65 0.33
C HIS A 191 9.12 -6.81 -0.94
N SER A 192 10.37 -6.34 -0.94
CA SER A 192 11.30 -6.60 -2.03
C SER A 192 12.63 -7.12 -1.52
N PHE A 193 13.25 -8.02 -2.26
CA PHE A 193 14.54 -8.58 -1.92
C PHE A 193 15.37 -8.81 -3.19
N ALA A 194 16.67 -9.05 -3.01
CA ALA A 194 17.58 -9.36 -4.10
C ALA A 194 17.71 -10.89 -4.25
N ARG A 195 17.87 -11.39 -5.47
CA ARG A 195 18.14 -12.81 -5.74
C ARG A 195 19.42 -12.93 -6.54
N TRP A 196 20.28 -13.86 -6.15
CA TRP A 196 21.33 -14.35 -7.02
C TRP A 196 20.74 -15.40 -7.95
N ASP A 197 20.75 -15.15 -9.25
CA ASP A 197 20.24 -16.08 -10.28
C ASP A 197 21.12 -15.98 -11.53
N PRO A 198 22.13 -16.89 -11.65
CA PRO A 198 23.13 -16.88 -12.72
C PRO A 198 22.58 -17.03 -14.14
N ASP A 199 21.53 -17.83 -14.33
CA ASP A 199 20.99 -18.13 -15.67
C ASP A 199 19.75 -17.28 -16.02
N GLY A 200 19.26 -16.53 -15.03
CA GLY A 200 18.11 -15.63 -15.10
C GLY A 200 16.76 -16.34 -15.11
N LYS A 201 16.74 -17.67 -14.95
CA LYS A 201 15.54 -18.50 -14.99
C LYS A 201 15.24 -18.99 -13.58
N HIS A 202 14.00 -18.75 -13.16
CA HIS A 202 13.57 -19.05 -11.82
C HIS A 202 12.11 -19.52 -11.78
N ASP A 203 11.87 -20.57 -11.00
CA ASP A 203 10.57 -21.15 -10.68
C ASP A 203 10.27 -21.08 -9.17
N ALA A 204 9.55 -20.03 -8.78
CA ALA A 204 9.14 -19.83 -7.40
C ALA A 204 8.06 -20.82 -6.92
N SER A 205 7.45 -21.61 -7.82
CA SER A 205 6.40 -22.57 -7.44
C SER A 205 6.95 -23.92 -6.99
N ASN A 206 8.23 -24.19 -7.28
CA ASN A 206 8.90 -25.43 -6.94
C ASN A 206 10.38 -25.15 -6.65
N GLN A 207 10.73 -25.06 -5.38
CA GLN A 207 12.09 -24.77 -4.93
C GLN A 207 13.12 -25.82 -5.43
N ASP A 208 12.72 -27.08 -5.51
CA ASP A 208 13.56 -28.20 -5.96
C ASP A 208 13.66 -28.32 -7.48
N ASN A 209 13.04 -27.41 -8.24
CA ASN A 209 13.15 -27.41 -9.70
C ASN A 209 14.62 -27.24 -10.11
N PRO A 210 15.18 -28.12 -10.97
CA PRO A 210 16.56 -27.98 -11.45
C PRO A 210 16.89 -26.62 -12.08
N ILE A 211 15.89 -25.88 -12.55
CA ILE A 211 16.06 -24.51 -13.05
C ILE A 211 16.55 -23.53 -11.99
N ASN A 212 16.25 -23.77 -10.71
CA ASN A 212 16.68 -22.94 -9.59
C ASN A 212 18.10 -23.33 -9.10
N GLN A 213 18.81 -24.20 -9.81
CA GLN A 213 20.11 -24.69 -9.38
C GLN A 213 21.13 -23.54 -9.33
N GLY A 214 21.59 -23.21 -8.12
CA GLY A 214 22.53 -22.11 -7.88
C GLY A 214 21.86 -20.82 -7.43
N ASP A 215 20.54 -20.76 -7.46
CA ASP A 215 19.77 -19.62 -6.98
C ASP A 215 19.86 -19.50 -5.45
N PHE A 216 19.82 -18.25 -4.98
CA PHE A 216 19.43 -17.96 -3.62
C PHE A 216 18.89 -16.54 -3.48
N ASN A 217 17.93 -16.40 -2.59
CA ASN A 217 17.39 -15.10 -2.22
C ASN A 217 18.25 -14.47 -1.12
N TRP A 218 18.57 -13.19 -1.27
CA TRP A 218 19.18 -12.37 -0.26
C TRP A 218 18.17 -11.35 0.29
N ASP A 219 17.73 -11.60 1.51
CA ASP A 219 16.86 -10.70 2.25
C ASP A 219 17.60 -10.17 3.48
N ASN A 220 18.02 -8.91 3.43
CA ASN A 220 18.74 -8.26 4.50
C ASN A 220 17.82 -7.73 5.62
N GLU A 221 16.51 -7.67 5.38
CA GLU A 221 15.51 -7.37 6.41
C GLU A 221 15.04 -8.63 7.14
N SER A 222 15.49 -9.82 6.75
CA SER A 222 15.25 -11.07 7.50
C SER A 222 15.58 -10.92 8.99
N LYS A 223 16.54 -10.06 9.35
CA LYS A 223 16.87 -9.69 10.73
C LYS A 223 15.93 -8.66 11.36
N ASP A 224 15.35 -7.73 10.60
CA ASP A 224 14.35 -6.80 11.14
C ASP A 224 13.02 -7.55 11.40
N PHE A 225 12.71 -8.59 10.61
CA PHE A 225 11.70 -9.59 10.94
C PHE A 225 11.99 -10.28 12.29
N ILE A 226 13.26 -10.45 12.71
CA ILE A 226 13.62 -10.95 14.06
C ILE A 226 13.21 -9.94 15.15
N LYS A 227 13.37 -8.64 14.92
CA LYS A 227 12.91 -7.57 15.84
C LYS A 227 11.38 -7.55 16.00
N TYR A 228 10.65 -7.91 14.94
CA TYR A 228 9.20 -8.14 14.98
C TYR A 228 8.81 -9.60 15.29
N GLY A 229 9.73 -10.41 15.82
CA GLY A 229 9.43 -11.72 16.42
C GLY A 229 9.14 -12.87 15.44
N PHE A 230 9.57 -12.77 14.18
CA PHE A 230 9.27 -13.76 13.13
C PHE A 230 10.17 -15.01 13.11
N GLN A 231 11.31 -15.06 13.83
CA GLN A 231 11.95 -16.30 14.32
C GLN A 231 13.16 -16.01 15.23
N GLN A 232 13.50 -17.00 16.06
CA GLN A 232 14.64 -17.02 17.00
C GLN A 232 15.80 -17.80 16.37
N ASN A 233 17.03 -17.36 16.66
CA ASN A 233 18.33 -17.81 16.15
C ASN A 233 18.80 -17.01 14.94
N GLY A 234 19.93 -16.30 15.12
CA GLY A 234 20.47 -15.35 14.16
C GLY A 234 20.60 -15.91 12.74
N PHE A 235 20.17 -15.09 11.78
CA PHE A 235 20.14 -15.36 10.33
C PHE A 235 19.23 -16.52 9.87
N PRO A 236 18.56 -16.32 8.73
CA PRO A 236 19.21 -16.80 7.53
C PRO A 236 19.34 -15.67 6.50
N GLN A 237 20.59 -15.24 6.28
CA GLN A 237 20.98 -14.91 4.92
C GLN A 237 20.65 -16.16 4.09
N ASN A 238 19.74 -16.05 3.12
CA ASN A 238 19.10 -17.13 2.35
C ASN A 238 17.71 -17.60 2.86
N VAL A 239 16.68 -16.75 2.73
CA VAL A 239 15.26 -17.15 2.85
C VAL A 239 14.73 -17.64 1.51
N ASP A 240 14.28 -18.88 1.43
CA ASP A 240 13.72 -19.41 0.19
C ASP A 240 12.34 -18.85 -0.16
N ASP A 241 11.84 -19.18 -1.34
CA ASP A 241 10.51 -18.75 -1.78
C ASP A 241 9.40 -19.41 -0.93
N GLU A 242 9.62 -20.62 -0.41
CA GLU A 242 8.70 -21.28 0.53
C GLU A 242 8.46 -20.45 1.79
N TYR A 243 9.49 -19.79 2.32
CA TYR A 243 9.34 -18.84 3.41
C TYR A 243 8.35 -17.73 3.03
N PHE A 244 8.54 -17.05 1.90
CA PHE A 244 7.64 -15.98 1.48
C PHE A 244 6.24 -16.50 1.20
N ILE A 245 6.11 -17.65 0.55
CA ILE A 245 4.82 -18.29 0.26
C ILE A 245 4.03 -18.54 1.54
N ARG A 246 4.67 -19.16 2.53
CA ARG A 246 4.07 -19.48 3.83
C ARG A 246 3.80 -18.22 4.66
N GLU A 247 4.74 -17.29 4.70
CA GLU A 247 4.65 -16.15 5.60
C GLU A 247 3.77 -15.02 5.05
N PHE A 248 3.64 -14.88 3.74
CA PHE A 248 2.85 -13.84 3.08
C PHE A 248 1.56 -14.38 2.46
N TYR A 249 1.24 -15.66 2.72
CA TYR A 249 0.04 -16.34 2.21
C TYR A 249 -0.08 -16.27 0.68
N VAL A 250 1.04 -16.49 -0.02
CA VAL A 250 1.08 -16.38 -1.48
C VAL A 250 0.33 -17.56 -2.10
N PRO A 251 -0.74 -17.32 -2.87
CA PRO A 251 -1.50 -18.41 -3.47
C PRO A 251 -0.74 -19.11 -4.57
N LYS A 252 -0.96 -20.42 -4.72
CA LYS A 252 -0.40 -21.21 -5.83
C LYS A 252 -0.69 -20.58 -7.20
N LYS A 253 -1.94 -20.17 -7.43
CA LYS A 253 -2.36 -19.51 -8.68
C LYS A 253 -1.54 -18.25 -8.97
N THR A 254 -1.23 -17.46 -7.94
CA THR A 254 -0.44 -16.23 -8.07
C THR A 254 1.02 -16.51 -8.47
N LEU A 255 1.56 -17.66 -8.04
CA LEU A 255 2.88 -18.15 -8.47
C LEU A 255 2.84 -18.65 -9.92
N GLU A 256 1.82 -19.44 -10.28
CA GLU A 256 1.59 -19.97 -11.63
C GLU A 256 1.45 -18.85 -12.67
N GLU A 257 0.76 -17.76 -12.31
CA GLU A 257 0.61 -16.57 -13.15
C GLU A 257 1.83 -15.64 -13.11
N ARG A 258 2.88 -15.99 -12.35
CA ARG A 258 4.14 -15.24 -12.21
C ARG A 258 3.91 -13.76 -11.87
N ILE A 259 3.01 -13.50 -10.93
CA ILE A 259 2.70 -12.14 -10.46
C ILE A 259 3.76 -11.64 -9.48
N TYR A 260 4.17 -12.50 -8.54
CA TYR A 260 5.18 -12.22 -7.52
C TYR A 260 6.27 -13.30 -7.52
N LEU A 261 7.35 -13.07 -6.74
CA LEU A 261 8.50 -13.98 -6.56
C LEU A 261 9.28 -14.33 -7.85
N LYS A 262 8.98 -13.67 -8.97
CA LYS A 262 9.79 -13.73 -10.19
C LYS A 262 10.89 -12.67 -10.19
N ASN A 263 11.92 -12.91 -10.98
CA ASN A 263 12.88 -11.88 -11.36
C ASN A 263 12.16 -10.81 -12.18
N MET A 264 12.24 -9.57 -11.73
CA MET A 264 11.65 -8.46 -12.46
C MET A 264 12.49 -8.11 -13.70
N ASN A 265 11.81 -7.76 -14.78
CA ASN A 265 12.44 -7.13 -15.94
C ASN A 265 12.43 -5.58 -15.83
N GLU A 266 13.12 -4.88 -16.74
CA GLU A 266 13.22 -3.42 -16.71
C GLU A 266 11.86 -2.70 -16.66
N LYS A 267 10.90 -3.15 -17.49
CA LYS A 267 9.56 -2.53 -17.55
C LYS A 267 8.82 -2.69 -16.22
N GLU A 268 8.92 -3.87 -15.62
CA GLU A 268 8.31 -4.19 -14.32
C GLU A 268 8.93 -3.36 -13.20
N MET A 269 10.26 -3.16 -13.21
CA MET A 269 10.95 -2.30 -12.24
C MET A 269 10.53 -0.84 -12.38
N LEU A 270 10.46 -0.33 -13.62
CA LEU A 270 9.95 1.02 -13.88
C LEU A 270 8.48 1.17 -13.49
N ALA A 271 7.65 0.17 -13.76
CA ALA A 271 6.23 0.18 -13.38
C ALA A 271 6.07 0.27 -11.86
N PHE A 272 6.73 -0.61 -11.12
CA PHE A 272 6.61 -0.70 -9.66
C PHE A 272 7.37 0.42 -8.96
N PHE A 273 8.71 0.41 -9.06
CA PHE A 273 9.55 1.35 -8.32
C PHE A 273 9.51 2.74 -8.92
N GLY A 274 9.46 2.88 -10.25
CA GLY A 274 9.40 4.20 -10.88
C GLY A 274 8.04 4.88 -10.68
N TYR A 275 6.99 4.32 -11.30
CA TYR A 275 5.72 5.03 -11.48
C TYR A 275 4.65 4.73 -10.42
N TRP A 276 4.52 3.48 -9.96
CA TRP A 276 3.56 3.16 -8.90
C TRP A 276 3.97 3.82 -7.57
N ILE A 277 5.22 3.68 -7.12
CA ILE A 277 5.68 4.39 -5.91
C ILE A 277 5.52 5.91 -6.06
N LYS A 278 5.86 6.48 -7.22
CA LYS A 278 5.63 7.91 -7.48
C LYS A 278 4.16 8.31 -7.28
N SER A 279 3.22 7.45 -7.70
CA SER A 279 1.79 7.70 -7.48
C SER A 279 1.42 7.70 -6.00
N GLU A 280 1.96 6.77 -5.20
CA GLU A 280 1.73 6.70 -3.76
C GLU A 280 2.29 7.94 -3.05
N ILE A 281 3.45 8.46 -3.49
CA ILE A 281 3.97 9.73 -2.97
C ILE A 281 3.00 10.89 -3.25
N TYR A 282 2.41 10.95 -4.43
CA TYR A 282 1.39 11.98 -4.72
C TYR A 282 0.11 11.79 -3.91
N LEU A 283 -0.35 10.55 -3.71
CA LEU A 283 -1.51 10.27 -2.85
C LEU A 283 -1.24 10.65 -1.40
N ALA A 284 -0.01 10.54 -0.94
CA ALA A 284 0.35 10.99 0.38
C ALA A 284 0.58 12.50 0.49
N LYS A 285 0.96 13.20 -0.58
CA LYS A 285 0.91 14.68 -0.64
C LYS A 285 -0.52 15.21 -0.59
N MET A 286 -1.42 14.56 -1.34
CA MET A 286 -2.87 14.76 -1.18
C MET A 286 -3.24 14.52 0.29
N GLY A 287 -2.62 13.47 0.85
CA GLY A 287 -2.60 13.08 2.24
C GLY A 287 -2.24 14.15 3.29
N GLN A 288 -1.23 14.94 2.99
CA GLN A 288 -0.79 16.00 3.90
C GLN A 288 -1.68 17.24 3.77
N ALA A 289 -2.17 17.53 2.56
CA ALA A 289 -3.06 18.66 2.33
C ALA A 289 -4.33 18.57 3.18
N GLY A 290 -4.93 17.38 3.33
CA GLY A 290 -6.12 17.23 4.20
C GLY A 290 -5.79 17.40 5.68
N ASN A 291 -4.62 16.94 6.14
CA ASN A 291 -4.19 17.20 7.52
C ASN A 291 -3.98 18.70 7.77
N GLU A 292 -3.30 19.39 6.86
CA GLU A 292 -3.15 20.86 6.90
C GLU A 292 -4.52 21.53 7.02
N PHE A 293 -5.50 21.08 6.22
CA PHE A 293 -6.88 21.58 6.22
C PHE A 293 -7.59 21.41 7.56
N VAL A 294 -7.42 20.26 8.21
CA VAL A 294 -8.02 19.98 9.54
C VAL A 294 -7.34 20.79 10.64
N THR A 295 -6.04 21.09 10.52
CA THR A 295 -5.26 21.86 11.50
C THR A 295 -5.24 23.38 11.25
N ARG A 296 -6.08 23.88 10.33
CA ARG A 296 -6.10 25.32 9.99
C ARG A 296 -6.59 26.19 11.16
N PRO A 297 -6.24 27.50 11.19
CA PRO A 297 -6.72 28.41 12.22
C PRO A 297 -8.24 28.44 12.33
N GLU A 298 -8.78 28.40 13.56
CA GLU A 298 -10.24 28.39 13.82
C GLU A 298 -10.92 29.73 13.49
N LYS A 299 -10.15 30.82 13.39
CA LYS A 299 -10.65 32.17 13.08
C LYS A 299 -9.96 32.68 11.82
N LEU A 300 -10.65 32.54 10.69
CA LEU A 300 -10.30 33.15 9.42
C LEU A 300 -11.42 34.11 9.03
N THR A 301 -11.07 35.24 8.40
CA THR A 301 -12.06 36.03 7.66
C THR A 301 -12.56 35.23 6.45
N GLU A 302 -13.75 35.54 5.93
CA GLU A 302 -14.30 34.87 4.75
C GLU A 302 -13.33 34.89 3.55
N LYS A 303 -12.61 36.01 3.36
CA LYS A 303 -11.60 36.15 2.31
C LYS A 303 -10.42 35.19 2.51
N GLU A 304 -9.97 35.02 3.75
CA GLU A 304 -8.87 34.10 4.08
C GLU A 304 -9.30 32.64 3.96
N GLU A 305 -10.53 32.32 4.38
CA GLU A 305 -11.11 30.99 4.23
C GLU A 305 -11.22 30.59 2.74
N ASN A 306 -11.73 31.49 1.89
CA ASN A 306 -11.82 31.23 0.44
C ASN A 306 -10.43 31.02 -0.19
N LYS A 307 -9.45 31.85 0.14
CA LYS A 307 -8.07 31.70 -0.36
C LYS A 307 -7.42 30.40 0.13
N TYR A 308 -7.73 29.98 1.36
CA TYR A 308 -7.24 28.73 1.93
C TYR A 308 -7.83 27.52 1.20
N LEU A 309 -9.15 27.51 1.00
CA LEU A 309 -9.88 26.48 0.27
C LEU A 309 -9.38 26.34 -1.18
N GLU A 310 -9.17 27.46 -1.88
CA GLU A 310 -8.65 27.45 -3.25
C GLU A 310 -7.27 26.75 -3.33
N ARG A 311 -6.36 27.10 -2.42
CA ARG A 311 -5.03 26.46 -2.33
C ARG A 311 -5.13 24.97 -2.01
N TYR A 312 -5.99 24.62 -1.06
CA TYR A 312 -6.23 23.25 -0.66
C TYR A 312 -6.72 22.41 -1.85
N TYR A 313 -7.82 22.79 -2.49
CA TYR A 313 -8.38 22.05 -3.62
C TYR A 313 -7.42 21.97 -4.79
N LYS A 314 -6.70 23.06 -5.09
CA LYS A 314 -5.65 23.03 -6.12
C LYS A 314 -4.57 21.98 -5.84
N LYS A 315 -4.08 21.90 -4.59
CA LYS A 315 -3.07 20.91 -4.18
C LYS A 315 -3.61 19.48 -4.25
N ILE A 316 -4.87 19.27 -3.88
CA ILE A 316 -5.56 17.97 -4.00
C ILE A 316 -5.67 17.56 -5.47
N ASP A 317 -6.19 18.44 -6.33
CA ASP A 317 -6.38 18.15 -7.75
C ASP A 317 -5.06 17.87 -8.46
N GLU A 318 -4.03 18.70 -8.24
CA GLU A 318 -2.71 18.51 -8.82
C GLU A 318 -2.08 17.17 -8.38
N SER A 319 -2.21 16.82 -7.10
CA SER A 319 -1.69 15.57 -6.55
C SER A 319 -2.46 14.36 -7.09
N TYR A 320 -3.80 14.43 -7.12
CA TYR A 320 -4.65 13.38 -7.66
C TYR A 320 -4.34 13.12 -9.14
N MET A 321 -4.27 14.18 -9.95
CA MET A 321 -3.97 14.08 -11.38
C MET A 321 -2.58 13.51 -11.63
N SER A 322 -1.59 13.92 -10.83
CA SER A 322 -0.22 13.40 -10.94
C SER A 322 -0.12 11.93 -10.53
N ALA A 323 -0.87 11.52 -9.51
CA ALA A 323 -0.97 10.12 -9.10
C ALA A 323 -1.61 9.28 -10.22
N LEU A 324 -2.74 9.72 -10.79
CA LEU A 324 -3.46 8.98 -11.82
C LEU A 324 -2.62 8.83 -13.10
N LYS A 325 -1.91 9.89 -13.50
CA LYS A 325 -0.95 9.84 -14.62
C LYS A 325 0.16 8.82 -14.38
N SER A 326 0.72 8.79 -13.16
CA SER A 326 1.77 7.86 -12.81
C SER A 326 1.25 6.42 -12.82
N ILE A 327 0.07 6.17 -12.26
CA ILE A 327 -0.58 4.85 -12.31
C ILE A 327 -0.87 4.38 -13.73
N ASN A 328 -1.43 5.23 -14.58
CA ASN A 328 -1.68 4.90 -15.98
C ASN A 328 -0.37 4.59 -16.73
N THR A 329 0.74 5.23 -16.35
CA THR A 329 2.06 4.94 -16.93
C THR A 329 2.60 3.60 -16.42
N ALA A 330 2.46 3.29 -15.12
CA ALA A 330 2.80 1.99 -14.56
C ALA A 330 2.04 0.86 -15.27
N LEU A 331 0.73 1.02 -15.47
CA LEU A 331 -0.12 0.03 -16.15
C LEU A 331 0.13 -0.10 -17.65
N LYS A 332 0.72 0.92 -18.30
CA LYS A 332 1.20 0.79 -19.69
C LYS A 332 2.46 -0.07 -19.78
N LEU A 333 3.32 -0.01 -18.76
CA LEU A 333 4.57 -0.78 -18.69
C LEU A 333 4.31 -2.22 -18.22
N ASP A 334 3.42 -2.40 -17.25
CA ASP A 334 2.98 -3.69 -16.73
C ASP A 334 1.46 -3.68 -16.46
N PRO A 335 0.65 -4.12 -17.45
CA PRO A 335 -0.81 -4.17 -17.31
C PRO A 335 -1.32 -5.14 -16.25
N SER A 336 -0.50 -6.12 -15.86
CA SER A 336 -0.80 -7.15 -14.84
C SER A 336 -0.37 -6.74 -13.44
N ARG A 337 0.07 -5.49 -13.23
CA ARG A 337 0.55 -5.05 -11.92
C ARG A 337 -0.61 -4.82 -10.95
N VAL A 338 -0.86 -5.82 -10.10
CA VAL A 338 -1.88 -5.78 -9.03
C VAL A 338 -1.83 -4.50 -8.18
N PRO A 339 -0.68 -4.06 -7.62
CA PRO A 339 -0.62 -2.80 -6.88
C PRO A 339 -1.10 -1.58 -7.67
N SER A 340 -0.78 -1.50 -8.97
CA SER A 340 -1.20 -0.37 -9.80
C SER A 340 -2.70 -0.42 -10.12
N LEU A 341 -3.25 -1.61 -10.38
CA LEU A 341 -4.69 -1.81 -10.58
C LEU A 341 -5.49 -1.47 -9.31
N PHE A 342 -5.00 -1.92 -8.15
CA PHE A 342 -5.58 -1.61 -6.84
C PHE A 342 -5.56 -0.10 -6.57
N THR A 343 -4.41 0.56 -6.73
CA THR A 343 -4.31 2.01 -6.51
C THR A 343 -5.22 2.78 -7.48
N LYS A 344 -5.31 2.37 -8.75
CA LYS A 344 -6.24 2.98 -9.71
C LYS A 344 -7.69 2.87 -9.24
N ALA A 345 -8.12 1.67 -8.84
CA ALA A 345 -9.47 1.43 -8.36
C ALA A 345 -9.80 2.26 -7.11
N ARG A 346 -8.85 2.32 -6.17
CA ARG A 346 -8.93 3.14 -4.96
C ARG A 346 -9.11 4.62 -5.29
N MET A 347 -8.30 5.15 -6.20
CA MET A 347 -8.39 6.55 -6.61
C MET A 347 -9.74 6.89 -7.25
N LEU A 348 -10.22 6.03 -8.15
CA LEU A 348 -11.43 6.31 -8.94
C LEU A 348 -12.74 6.01 -8.20
N GLY A 349 -12.72 5.14 -7.17
CA GLY A 349 -13.93 4.69 -6.48
C GLY A 349 -13.97 4.84 -4.96
N GLN A 350 -12.83 4.83 -4.25
CA GLN A 350 -12.80 5.06 -2.79
C GLN A 350 -12.64 6.54 -2.45
N TYR A 351 -11.73 7.25 -3.12
CA TYR A 351 -11.48 8.68 -2.88
C TYR A 351 -12.44 9.63 -3.62
N ALA A 352 -13.46 9.04 -4.24
CA ALA A 352 -14.53 9.64 -5.02
C ALA A 352 -15.51 10.55 -4.24
N ASN A 353 -15.18 11.02 -3.03
CA ASN A 353 -16.03 11.95 -2.28
C ASN A 353 -16.04 13.36 -2.87
N ASN A 354 -15.09 13.67 -3.76
CA ASN A 354 -15.09 14.88 -4.57
C ASN A 354 -15.73 14.50 -5.92
N LYS A 355 -17.03 14.82 -6.10
CA LYS A 355 -17.92 14.46 -7.23
C LYS A 355 -17.40 14.76 -8.64
N ILE A 356 -16.21 15.33 -8.74
CA ILE A 356 -15.61 15.92 -9.94
C ILE A 356 -14.69 14.91 -10.66
N ILE A 357 -14.16 13.90 -9.96
CA ILE A 357 -13.19 12.94 -10.53
C ILE A 357 -13.52 11.51 -10.11
N CYS A 358 -14.75 11.07 -10.35
CA CYS A 358 -15.20 9.71 -10.05
C CYS A 358 -15.46 8.97 -11.36
N ASP A 359 -14.88 7.77 -11.50
CA ASP A 359 -15.21 6.86 -12.61
C ASP A 359 -15.41 5.47 -12.01
N TYR A 360 -16.59 5.26 -11.42
CA TYR A 360 -16.93 4.00 -10.75
C TYR A 360 -16.89 2.80 -11.71
N LYS A 361 -17.19 3.01 -12.99
CA LYS A 361 -17.08 1.97 -14.01
C LYS A 361 -15.63 1.53 -14.17
N GLU A 362 -14.71 2.47 -14.36
CA GLU A 362 -13.29 2.16 -14.48
C GLU A 362 -12.67 1.65 -13.17
N ALA A 363 -13.16 2.13 -12.02
CA ALA A 363 -12.78 1.61 -10.71
C ALA A 363 -13.14 0.12 -10.57
N ARG A 364 -14.37 -0.26 -10.92
CA ARG A 364 -14.84 -1.65 -10.93
C ARG A 364 -14.04 -2.51 -11.89
N ASN A 365 -13.79 -2.04 -13.12
CA ASN A 365 -12.95 -2.75 -14.07
C ASN A 365 -11.54 -2.99 -13.54
N SER A 366 -10.94 -1.99 -12.89
CA SER A 366 -9.58 -2.08 -12.35
C SER A 366 -9.49 -3.06 -11.18
N ILE A 367 -10.46 -3.04 -10.26
CA ILE A 367 -10.47 -3.97 -9.12
C ILE A 367 -10.81 -5.40 -9.54
N ASP A 368 -11.72 -5.59 -10.51
CA ASP A 368 -12.03 -6.92 -11.04
C ASP A 368 -10.82 -7.54 -11.76
N LYS A 369 -10.03 -6.74 -12.51
CA LYS A 369 -8.75 -7.19 -13.06
C LYS A 369 -7.75 -7.57 -11.97
N ALA A 370 -7.62 -6.76 -10.91
CA ALA A 370 -6.71 -7.06 -9.80
C ALA A 370 -7.10 -8.38 -9.11
N ILE A 371 -8.40 -8.59 -8.85
CA ILE A 371 -8.94 -9.82 -8.26
C ILE A 371 -8.72 -11.02 -9.19
N GLY A 372 -8.87 -10.84 -10.51
CA GLY A 372 -8.60 -11.89 -11.50
C GLY A 372 -7.18 -12.46 -11.40
N LEU A 373 -6.20 -11.58 -11.11
CA LEU A 373 -4.78 -11.90 -10.94
C LEU A 373 -4.42 -12.38 -9.52
N ASN A 374 -5.16 -11.96 -8.49
CA ASN A 374 -4.87 -12.34 -7.11
C ASN A 374 -6.11 -12.38 -6.21
N SER A 375 -6.98 -13.38 -6.40
CA SER A 375 -8.28 -13.46 -5.71
C SER A 375 -8.19 -13.79 -4.22
N GLU A 376 -7.04 -14.23 -3.70
CA GLU A 376 -6.89 -14.58 -2.28
C GLU A 376 -6.36 -13.42 -1.44
N GLN A 377 -6.31 -12.21 -2.02
CA GLN A 377 -5.93 -11.00 -1.31
C GLN A 377 -7.17 -10.30 -0.72
N PRO A 378 -7.37 -10.29 0.61
CA PRO A 378 -8.55 -9.72 1.26
C PRO A 378 -8.79 -8.26 0.87
N GLU A 379 -7.72 -7.47 0.82
CA GLU A 379 -7.74 -6.04 0.50
C GLU A 379 -8.49 -5.73 -0.79
N LEU A 380 -8.32 -6.58 -1.82
CA LEU A 380 -8.94 -6.37 -3.12
C LEU A 380 -10.46 -6.50 -3.03
N TRP A 381 -10.94 -7.47 -2.25
CA TRP A 381 -12.36 -7.68 -2.00
C TRP A 381 -12.96 -6.62 -1.09
N CYS A 382 -12.23 -6.18 -0.06
CA CYS A 382 -12.65 -5.05 0.76
C CYS A 382 -12.83 -3.80 -0.08
N LEU A 383 -11.82 -3.45 -0.90
CA LEU A 383 -11.89 -2.30 -1.78
C LEU A 383 -13.01 -2.43 -2.82
N LYS A 384 -13.22 -3.62 -3.39
CA LYS A 384 -14.38 -3.87 -4.25
C LYS A 384 -15.68 -3.56 -3.52
N GLY A 385 -15.86 -4.06 -2.29
CA GLY A 385 -17.04 -3.76 -1.48
C GLY A 385 -17.25 -2.25 -1.28
N VAL A 386 -16.19 -1.51 -0.96
CA VAL A 386 -16.21 -0.05 -0.82
C VAL A 386 -16.58 0.65 -2.13
N ILE A 387 -16.03 0.23 -3.28
CA ILE A 387 -16.33 0.81 -4.60
C ILE A 387 -17.79 0.61 -4.95
N TYR A 388 -18.34 -0.59 -4.73
CA TYR A 388 -19.74 -0.89 -5.01
C TYR A 388 -20.70 -0.11 -4.11
N ARG A 389 -20.41 -0.02 -2.80
CA ARG A 389 -21.16 0.83 -1.87
C ARG A 389 -21.14 2.29 -2.32
N ASN A 390 -19.95 2.82 -2.60
CA ASN A 390 -19.79 4.21 -3.03
C ASN A 390 -20.49 4.48 -4.38
N SER A 391 -20.47 3.50 -5.30
CA SER A 391 -21.24 3.59 -6.55
C SER A 391 -22.74 3.73 -6.25
N ALA A 392 -23.28 2.93 -5.34
CA ALA A 392 -24.69 3.02 -4.95
C ALA A 392 -25.03 4.31 -4.18
N ASP A 393 -24.07 4.87 -3.43
CA ASP A 393 -24.27 6.05 -2.60
C ASP A 393 -24.15 7.37 -3.33
N PHE A 394 -23.25 7.47 -4.31
CA PHE A 394 -22.84 8.74 -4.87
C PHE A 394 -23.09 8.87 -6.38
N ASP A 395 -23.26 7.75 -7.09
CA ASP A 395 -23.62 7.79 -8.51
C ASP A 395 -25.15 7.86 -8.66
N GLY A 396 -25.63 9.10 -8.84
CA GLY A 396 -27.05 9.39 -9.00
C GLY A 396 -27.66 8.92 -10.32
N SER A 397 -26.89 8.25 -11.19
CA SER A 397 -27.41 7.69 -12.44
C SER A 397 -28.12 6.34 -12.26
N PHE A 398 -27.89 5.64 -11.14
CA PHE A 398 -28.48 4.33 -10.90
C PHE A 398 -29.92 4.43 -10.37
N SER A 399 -30.80 3.63 -10.96
CA SER A 399 -32.12 3.30 -10.42
C SER A 399 -32.03 2.62 -9.05
N LYS A 400 -33.16 2.52 -8.34
CA LYS A 400 -33.22 1.86 -7.03
C LYS A 400 -32.83 0.39 -7.14
N GLU A 401 -33.31 -0.31 -8.16
CA GLU A 401 -33.00 -1.71 -8.42
C GLU A 401 -31.51 -1.93 -8.71
N GLU A 402 -30.88 -1.02 -9.46
CA GLU A 402 -29.44 -1.03 -9.70
C GLU A 402 -28.65 -0.77 -8.41
N GLN A 403 -29.06 0.22 -7.60
CA GLN A 403 -28.44 0.49 -6.30
C GLN A 403 -28.52 -0.73 -5.37
N ASP A 404 -29.67 -1.40 -5.31
CA ASP A 404 -29.85 -2.62 -4.53
C ASP A 404 -28.92 -3.75 -5.01
N SER A 405 -28.77 -3.91 -6.32
CA SER A 405 -27.81 -4.86 -6.90
C SER A 405 -26.36 -4.52 -6.52
N LEU A 406 -26.00 -3.23 -6.53
CA LEU A 406 -24.67 -2.78 -6.14
C LEU A 406 -24.40 -3.05 -4.66
N PHE A 407 -25.36 -2.81 -3.77
CA PHE A 407 -25.22 -3.13 -2.36
C PHE A 407 -25.10 -4.64 -2.10
N LYS A 408 -25.83 -5.49 -2.85
CA LYS A 408 -25.67 -6.96 -2.76
C LYS A 408 -24.24 -7.39 -3.10
N GLU A 409 -23.67 -6.85 -4.18
CA GLU A 409 -22.28 -7.14 -4.54
C GLU A 409 -21.28 -6.56 -3.52
N ALA A 410 -21.59 -5.42 -2.90
CA ALA A 410 -20.79 -4.86 -1.82
C ALA A 410 -20.76 -5.80 -0.59
N ILE A 411 -21.92 -6.30 -0.15
CA ILE A 411 -22.03 -7.25 0.97
C ILE A 411 -21.25 -8.54 0.66
N LYS A 412 -21.45 -9.09 -0.54
CA LYS A 412 -20.74 -10.29 -1.00
C LYS A 412 -19.23 -10.09 -0.95
N SER A 413 -18.73 -8.98 -1.47
CA SER A 413 -17.30 -8.66 -1.49
C SER A 413 -16.73 -8.49 -0.07
N SER A 414 -17.45 -7.79 0.82
CA SER A 414 -17.05 -7.67 2.23
C SER A 414 -17.01 -9.01 2.96
N ASN A 415 -17.94 -9.92 2.67
CA ASN A 415 -17.94 -11.26 3.25
C ASN A 415 -16.76 -12.10 2.78
N ILE A 416 -16.40 -12.02 1.49
CA ILE A 416 -15.21 -12.71 0.96
C ILE A 416 -13.94 -12.18 1.63
N SER A 417 -13.79 -10.85 1.72
CA SER A 417 -12.66 -10.22 2.40
C SER A 417 -12.49 -10.71 3.85
N LEU A 418 -13.59 -10.72 4.62
CA LEU A 418 -13.58 -11.18 6.01
C LEU A 418 -13.29 -12.68 6.12
N GLY A 419 -13.80 -13.50 5.20
CA GLY A 419 -13.48 -14.93 5.17
C GLY A 419 -12.00 -15.19 4.93
N LEU A 420 -11.38 -14.48 3.98
CA LEU A 420 -9.96 -14.63 3.67
C LEU A 420 -9.06 -14.20 4.84
N ILE A 421 -9.33 -13.07 5.49
CA ILE A 421 -8.50 -12.62 6.62
C ILE A 421 -8.63 -13.55 7.83
N LYS A 422 -9.83 -14.05 8.11
CA LYS A 422 -10.08 -15.03 9.19
C LYS A 422 -9.33 -16.33 8.93
N LYS A 423 -9.35 -16.83 7.69
CA LYS A 423 -8.57 -18.00 7.28
C LYS A 423 -7.07 -17.79 7.50
N ARG A 424 -6.52 -16.62 7.15
CA ARG A 424 -5.09 -16.28 7.41
C ARG A 424 -4.77 -16.29 8.91
N LYS A 425 -5.66 -15.69 9.73
CA LYS A 425 -5.54 -15.68 11.20
C LYS A 425 -5.55 -17.10 11.77
N GLU A 426 -6.46 -17.95 11.30
CA GLU A 426 -6.57 -19.35 11.71
C GLU A 426 -5.32 -20.16 11.36
N ILE A 427 -4.80 -20.02 10.13
CA ILE A 427 -3.55 -20.67 9.70
C ILE A 427 -2.39 -20.30 10.64
N GLU A 428 -2.28 -19.02 11.02
CA GLU A 428 -1.24 -18.59 11.94
C GLU A 428 -1.42 -19.17 13.35
N PHE A 429 -2.67 -19.24 13.82
CA PHE A 429 -3.00 -19.86 15.10
C PHE A 429 -2.64 -21.35 15.17
N GLN A 430 -2.82 -22.08 14.07
CA GLN A 430 -2.51 -23.51 13.97
C GLN A 430 -1.00 -23.80 14.03
N LYS A 431 -0.12 -22.80 13.82
CA LYS A 431 1.35 -22.97 13.99
C LYS A 431 1.79 -23.21 15.44
N LYS A 432 0.87 -23.26 16.40
CA LYS A 432 1.14 -23.55 17.81
C LYS A 432 1.96 -24.82 18.04
N ASP A 433 1.80 -25.82 17.17
CA ASP A 433 2.43 -27.13 17.30
C ASP A 433 3.72 -27.29 16.45
N ASN A 434 4.18 -26.22 15.78
CA ASN A 434 5.40 -26.22 14.96
C ASN A 434 6.63 -25.67 15.70
N PRO A 435 7.85 -26.14 15.35
CA PRO A 435 9.09 -25.47 15.73
C PRO A 435 9.08 -24.00 15.26
N GLY A 436 9.02 -23.05 16.20
CA GLY A 436 8.86 -21.60 15.95
C GLY A 436 7.63 -20.97 16.62
N GLY A 437 6.58 -21.77 16.87
CA GLY A 437 5.35 -21.40 17.58
C GLY A 437 4.50 -20.30 16.92
N ILE A 438 3.41 -19.90 17.57
CA ILE A 438 2.52 -18.80 17.14
C ILE A 438 3.29 -17.47 17.03
N ASN A 439 3.15 -16.76 15.91
CA ASN A 439 3.62 -15.38 15.79
C ASN A 439 2.52 -14.38 16.22
N TYR A 440 2.66 -13.85 17.44
CA TYR A 440 1.69 -12.89 17.99
C TYR A 440 1.74 -11.50 17.33
N ASN A 441 2.87 -11.08 16.74
CA ASN A 441 2.92 -9.84 15.96
C ASN A 441 2.11 -9.99 14.68
N LYS A 442 2.24 -11.13 13.99
CA LYS A 442 1.44 -11.47 12.82
C LYS A 442 -0.05 -11.50 13.13
N LEU A 443 -0.45 -12.18 14.20
CA LEU A 443 -1.85 -12.20 14.65
C LEU A 443 -2.39 -10.80 14.97
N TYR A 444 -1.57 -9.94 15.59
CA TYR A 444 -1.93 -8.55 15.85
C TYR A 444 -2.27 -7.78 14.57
N TYR A 445 -1.43 -7.87 13.53
CA TYR A 445 -1.70 -7.18 12.27
C TYR A 445 -2.90 -7.77 11.51
N LEU A 446 -3.02 -9.11 11.46
CA LEU A 446 -4.18 -9.77 10.84
C LEU A 446 -5.50 -9.38 11.52
N ALA A 447 -5.50 -9.28 12.85
CA ALA A 447 -6.67 -8.85 13.62
C ALA A 447 -6.99 -7.37 13.41
N LYS A 448 -5.99 -6.50 13.24
CA LYS A 448 -6.23 -5.10 12.83
C LYS A 448 -6.85 -4.99 11.44
N ASP A 449 -6.38 -5.78 10.49
CA ASP A 449 -6.96 -5.79 9.14
C ASP A 449 -8.40 -6.30 9.16
N GLU A 450 -8.67 -7.37 9.92
CA GLU A 450 -10.03 -7.86 10.16
C GLU A 450 -10.92 -6.76 10.78
N GLN A 451 -10.41 -6.01 11.76
CA GLN A 451 -11.10 -4.88 12.38
C GLN A 451 -11.43 -3.77 11.36
N ASN A 452 -10.49 -3.42 10.49
CA ASN A 452 -10.70 -2.44 9.42
C ASN A 452 -11.76 -2.90 8.40
N TYR A 453 -11.82 -4.21 8.12
CA TYR A 453 -12.81 -4.78 7.21
C TYR A 453 -14.21 -4.87 7.84
N LEU A 454 -14.29 -5.15 9.15
CA LEU A 454 -15.54 -5.06 9.91
C LEU A 454 -16.08 -3.63 9.89
N PHE A 455 -15.24 -2.63 10.14
CA PHE A 455 -15.63 -1.23 10.05
C PHE A 455 -16.15 -0.85 8.65
N SER A 456 -15.46 -1.31 7.60
CA SER A 456 -15.90 -1.08 6.21
C SER A 456 -17.28 -1.68 5.92
N LYS A 457 -17.55 -2.87 6.48
CA LYS A 457 -18.84 -3.57 6.40
C LYS A 457 -19.92 -2.91 7.25
N GLU A 458 -19.58 -2.39 8.43
CA GLU A 458 -20.50 -1.60 9.28
C GLU A 458 -21.03 -0.39 8.51
N MET A 459 -20.13 0.38 7.88
CA MET A 459 -20.48 1.57 7.09
C MET A 459 -21.41 1.24 5.90
N LEU A 460 -21.31 0.03 5.35
CA LEU A 460 -22.23 -0.48 4.32
C LEU A 460 -23.64 -0.69 4.89
N TYR A 461 -23.78 -1.37 6.02
CA TYR A 461 -25.09 -1.58 6.66
C TYR A 461 -25.69 -0.29 7.20
N PHE A 462 -24.87 0.64 7.69
CA PHE A 462 -25.32 1.98 8.04
C PHE A 462 -25.98 2.69 6.86
N SER A 463 -25.39 2.58 5.67
CA SER A 463 -25.91 3.21 4.44
C SER A 463 -27.23 2.56 3.99
N LEU A 464 -27.31 1.23 4.05
CA LEU A 464 -28.54 0.48 3.78
C LEU A 464 -29.68 0.85 4.74
N LYS A 465 -29.38 0.91 6.04
CA LYS A 465 -30.33 1.33 7.09
C LYS A 465 -30.86 2.74 6.87
N LYS A 466 -30.03 3.66 6.38
CA LYS A 466 -30.44 5.06 6.11
C LYS A 466 -31.36 5.17 4.88
N LYS A 467 -31.20 4.28 3.91
CA LYS A 467 -31.89 4.31 2.62
C LYS A 467 -33.11 3.42 2.53
N CYS A 468 -33.34 2.54 3.51
CA CYS A 468 -34.48 1.65 3.49
C CYS A 468 -35.79 2.38 3.83
N ASP A 469 -36.81 2.18 3.01
CA ASP A 469 -38.14 2.77 3.21
C ASP A 469 -39.02 1.95 4.16
N ASN A 470 -38.71 0.65 4.32
CA ASN A 470 -39.51 -0.26 5.13
C ASN A 470 -38.85 -0.52 6.50
N LYS A 471 -39.71 -0.69 7.52
CA LYS A 471 -39.28 -0.86 8.91
C LYS A 471 -38.60 -2.21 9.16
N GLU A 472 -38.99 -3.25 8.43
CA GLU A 472 -38.47 -4.61 8.61
C GLU A 472 -37.00 -4.73 8.18
N ASP A 473 -36.66 -4.25 6.98
CA ASP A 473 -35.30 -4.20 6.48
C ASP A 473 -34.44 -3.25 7.31
N SER A 474 -34.99 -2.13 7.79
CA SER A 474 -34.27 -1.24 8.72
C SER A 474 -33.83 -1.98 9.98
N LEU A 475 -34.74 -2.75 10.60
CA LEU A 475 -34.44 -3.57 11.78
C LEU A 475 -33.43 -4.68 11.46
N LYS A 476 -33.54 -5.30 10.28
CA LYS A 476 -32.58 -6.32 9.82
C LYS A 476 -31.18 -5.74 9.65
N TYR A 477 -31.03 -4.59 9.02
CA TYR A 477 -29.74 -3.91 8.85
C TYR A 477 -29.16 -3.43 10.18
N ALA A 478 -30.00 -2.96 11.10
CA ALA A 478 -29.58 -2.60 12.46
C ALA A 478 -29.09 -3.81 13.26
N ALA A 479 -29.73 -4.98 13.10
CA ALA A 479 -29.27 -6.22 13.73
C ALA A 479 -27.89 -6.66 13.20
N GLU A 480 -27.65 -6.52 11.89
CA GLU A 480 -26.34 -6.80 11.28
C GLU A 480 -25.26 -5.82 11.76
N GLU A 481 -25.54 -4.53 11.84
CA GLU A 481 -24.64 -3.51 12.40
C GLU A 481 -24.28 -3.81 13.86
N ASN A 482 -25.26 -4.19 14.68
CA ASN A 482 -25.04 -4.58 16.07
C ASN A 482 -24.14 -5.83 16.18
N LYS A 483 -24.36 -6.83 15.33
CA LYS A 483 -23.52 -8.04 15.28
C LYS A 483 -22.08 -7.71 14.91
N ILE A 484 -21.87 -6.86 13.90
CA ILE A 484 -20.54 -6.40 13.50
C ILE A 484 -19.86 -5.65 14.65
N ASN A 485 -20.60 -4.80 15.36
CA ASN A 485 -20.07 -4.07 16.51
C ASN A 485 -19.69 -4.97 17.70
N GLN A 486 -20.44 -6.06 17.94
CA GLN A 486 -20.06 -7.07 18.92
C GLN A 486 -18.73 -7.74 18.53
N GLU A 487 -18.64 -8.20 17.28
CA GLU A 487 -17.42 -8.84 16.74
C GLU A 487 -16.20 -7.90 16.79
N TYR A 488 -16.38 -6.63 16.43
CA TYR A 488 -15.35 -5.59 16.52
C TYR A 488 -14.82 -5.42 17.96
N ASN A 489 -15.72 -5.42 18.95
CA ASN A 489 -15.36 -5.26 20.36
C ASN A 489 -14.63 -6.48 20.92
N GLU A 490 -15.01 -7.69 20.49
CA GLU A 490 -14.31 -8.93 20.83
C GLU A 490 -12.90 -8.91 20.23
N LEU A 491 -12.79 -8.58 18.95
CA LEU A 491 -11.52 -8.48 18.23
C LEU A 491 -10.59 -7.41 18.84
N SER A 492 -11.14 -6.30 19.33
CA SER A 492 -10.37 -5.28 20.07
C SER A 492 -9.67 -5.86 21.31
N LYS A 493 -10.34 -6.77 22.02
CA LYS A 493 -9.74 -7.47 23.17
C LYS A 493 -8.67 -8.46 22.71
N GLU A 494 -8.90 -9.18 21.61
CA GLU A 494 -7.90 -10.06 21.01
C GLU A 494 -6.63 -9.32 20.61
N ILE A 495 -6.77 -8.17 19.96
CA ILE A 495 -5.66 -7.31 19.53
C ILE A 495 -4.78 -6.93 20.73
N GLU A 496 -5.37 -6.50 21.84
CA GLU A 496 -4.61 -6.17 23.06
C GLU A 496 -3.89 -7.39 23.65
N ILE A 497 -4.51 -8.57 23.61
CA ILE A 497 -3.89 -9.82 24.02
C ILE A 497 -2.67 -10.15 23.14
N TYR A 498 -2.81 -10.06 21.82
CA TYR A 498 -1.72 -10.32 20.88
C TYR A 498 -0.59 -9.31 21.05
N LYS A 499 -0.93 -8.03 21.19
CA LYS A 499 0.03 -6.95 21.47
C LYS A 499 0.82 -7.26 22.74
N LYS A 500 0.15 -7.60 23.85
CA LYS A 500 0.83 -7.95 25.11
C LYS A 500 1.74 -9.18 24.97
N LYS A 501 1.26 -10.25 24.32
CA LYS A 501 2.04 -11.47 24.12
C LYS A 501 3.25 -11.26 23.21
N ALA A 502 3.13 -10.41 22.19
CA ALA A 502 4.23 -10.01 21.35
C ALA A 502 5.32 -9.28 22.15
N HIS A 503 4.95 -8.32 23.00
CA HIS A 503 5.89 -7.62 23.88
C HIS A 503 6.61 -8.58 24.84
N GLN A 504 5.86 -9.46 25.52
CA GLN A 504 6.44 -10.46 26.43
C GLN A 504 7.45 -11.38 25.73
N ARG A 505 7.19 -11.74 24.46
CA ARG A 505 8.13 -12.55 23.66
C ARG A 505 9.42 -11.78 23.36
N ILE A 506 9.33 -10.49 23.02
CA ILE A 506 10.50 -9.63 22.75
C ILE A 506 11.33 -9.44 24.02
N GLU A 507 10.71 -9.17 25.17
CA GLU A 507 11.42 -9.03 26.46
C GLU A 507 12.17 -10.31 26.83
N LYS A 508 11.56 -11.48 26.63
CA LYS A 508 12.21 -12.77 26.89
C LYS A 508 13.42 -13.00 25.97
N ILE A 509 13.36 -12.54 24.72
CA ILE A 509 14.47 -12.65 23.76
C ILE A 509 15.62 -11.72 24.16
N ASN A 510 15.33 -10.50 24.62
CA ASN A 510 16.37 -9.53 24.99
C ASN A 510 17.06 -9.85 26.33
N ASN A 511 16.43 -10.66 27.18
CA ASN A 511 16.95 -11.05 28.50
C ASN A 511 17.69 -12.40 28.51
N ASN A 512 17.73 -13.11 27.38
CA ASN A 512 18.48 -14.34 27.14
C ASN A 512 19.61 -14.06 26.15
#